data_AF-A0A832L729-F1
#
_entry.id   AF-A0A832L729-F1
#
_cell.length_a   1.000
_cell.length_b   1.000
_cell.length_c   1.000
_cell.angle_alpha   90.00
_cell.angle_beta   90.00
_cell.angle_gamma   90.00
#
_symmetry.space_group_name_H-M   'P 1'
#
loop_
_entity.id
_entity.type
_entity.pdbx_description
1 polymer ?
#
loop_
_entity_poly.entity_id
_entity_poly.type
_entity_poly.pdbx_seq_one_letter_code
_entity_poly.pdbx_strand_id
1 'polypeptide(L)'
;MSPDETNQFVEDDLSLSEFLVPDTPEIKEIKSIYEREYEYSEYLSEIEFSIADYYYNENRKVTDKDVIKALKNIKENRDKPISFFKKAIEKEIIKSLVEPLEENPLFDHEFTLVLDYVLWVVDNRSWFESKQAYVKWITYVLGFFSEEEEKKYESKFKKFARKMGISGAQVDILLMKRDAEDFFDEEDLFEEEGLFEGLSPEDIFGEDRTADELETGFFLMTEDEKFDFLLDKGPDYMELIQDYILDLMGKEDFDKIQEFYTKFNEKHRNFSPLQLMVGTVYSEKDTALAKFYFEEALRSVQESEEFSEEIKEELISQINYLTNLLFEESAEKVEKKASEGKKGKKKPKTGDKASKKDSESEKV
;
A
#
# COMPACT_ATOMS: atom_id res chain seq x y z
N MET A 1 21.07 26.41 -38.61
CA MET A 1 21.58 26.08 -37.28
C MET A 1 20.94 27.06 -36.35
N SER A 2 19.85 26.61 -35.75
CA SER A 2 19.08 27.40 -34.79
C SER A 2 19.80 27.38 -33.44
N PRO A 3 19.71 28.44 -32.60
CA PRO A 3 20.31 28.46 -31.27
C PRO A 3 19.92 27.24 -30.41
N ASP A 4 18.68 26.75 -30.57
CA ASP A 4 18.13 25.59 -29.88
C ASP A 4 18.84 24.26 -30.21
N GLU A 5 19.33 24.11 -31.45
CA GLU A 5 20.09 22.91 -31.84
C GLU A 5 21.49 22.89 -31.22
N THR A 6 22.03 24.03 -30.79
CA THR A 6 23.35 24.09 -30.15
C THR A 6 23.27 23.89 -28.64
N ASN A 7 22.20 24.35 -27.99
CA ASN A 7 22.01 24.18 -26.55
C ASN A 7 21.61 22.73 -26.19
N GLN A 8 20.74 22.08 -26.98
CA GLN A 8 20.37 20.67 -26.75
C GLN A 8 21.58 19.71 -26.80
N PHE A 9 22.57 19.98 -27.65
CA PHE A 9 23.76 19.14 -27.76
C PHE A 9 24.73 19.33 -26.59
N VAL A 10 24.68 20.47 -25.89
CA VAL A 10 25.52 20.71 -24.70
C VAL A 10 24.91 20.05 -23.46
N GLU A 11 23.58 20.11 -23.33
CA GLU A 11 22.86 19.44 -22.24
C GLU A 11 22.95 17.91 -22.30
N ASP A 12 22.89 17.32 -23.51
CA ASP A 12 22.89 15.86 -23.68
C ASP A 12 24.22 15.18 -23.27
N ASP A 13 25.30 15.95 -23.12
CA ASP A 13 26.63 15.50 -22.68
C ASP A 13 26.86 15.67 -21.17
N LEU A 14 25.97 16.39 -20.45
CA LEU A 14 26.06 16.58 -18.99
C LEU A 14 25.72 15.30 -18.24
N SER A 15 26.33 15.07 -17.07
CA SER A 15 25.93 14.04 -16.12
C SER A 15 25.38 14.65 -14.84
N LEU A 16 24.38 14.00 -14.21
CA LEU A 16 23.83 14.49 -12.94
C LEU A 16 24.90 14.56 -11.84
N SER A 17 25.85 13.63 -11.84
CA SER A 17 26.94 13.61 -10.86
C SER A 17 27.83 14.85 -10.86
N GLU A 18 27.86 15.62 -11.96
CA GLU A 18 28.62 16.88 -12.03
C GLU A 18 27.99 17.98 -11.16
N PHE A 19 26.71 17.85 -10.83
CA PHE A 19 25.96 18.77 -9.98
C PHE A 19 25.86 18.31 -8.53
N LEU A 20 26.46 17.16 -8.19
CA LEU A 20 26.44 16.59 -6.84
C LEU A 20 27.74 16.89 -6.09
N VAL A 21 27.59 17.12 -4.78
CA VAL A 21 28.72 17.35 -3.87
C VAL A 21 29.23 15.99 -3.34
N PRO A 22 30.55 15.80 -3.20
CA PRO A 22 31.09 14.60 -2.57
C PRO A 22 30.65 14.46 -1.11
N ASP A 23 30.21 13.27 -0.71
CA ASP A 23 29.74 12.99 0.63
C ASP A 23 30.77 13.31 1.74
N THR A 24 30.25 13.77 2.89
CA THR A 24 30.98 13.80 4.16
C THR A 24 30.59 12.60 5.04
N PRO A 25 31.38 12.25 6.08
CA PRO A 25 31.00 11.21 7.03
C PRO A 25 29.63 11.46 7.67
N GLU A 26 29.31 12.71 8.02
CA GLU A 26 28.07 13.11 8.67
C GLU A 26 26.86 12.89 7.75
N ILE A 27 27.00 13.25 6.47
CA ILE A 27 25.93 13.05 5.49
C ILE A 27 25.61 11.56 5.30
N LYS A 28 26.61 10.69 5.34
CA LYS A 28 26.42 9.24 5.23
C LYS A 28 25.69 8.62 6.43
N GLU A 29 25.57 9.33 7.54
CA GLU A 29 24.80 8.88 8.70
C GLU A 29 23.29 9.09 8.51
N ILE A 30 22.87 9.96 7.57
CA ILE A 30 21.45 10.16 7.25
C ILE A 30 20.89 8.89 6.61
N LYS A 31 19.86 8.30 7.20
CA LYS A 31 19.27 7.04 6.69
C LYS A 31 18.05 7.25 5.80
N SER A 32 17.32 8.33 6.00
CA SER A 32 16.08 8.66 5.30
C SER A 32 15.85 10.17 5.29
N ILE A 33 15.05 10.63 4.34
CA ILE A 33 14.53 12.01 4.27
C ILE A 33 13.07 12.13 4.71
N TYR A 34 12.47 11.04 5.19
CA TYR A 34 11.14 11.03 5.79
C TYR A 34 11.08 12.04 6.95
N GLU A 35 9.97 12.79 7.05
CA GLU A 35 9.75 13.96 7.93
C GLU A 35 10.64 15.18 7.65
N ARG A 36 11.56 15.07 6.69
CA ARG A 36 12.40 16.16 6.19
C ARG A 36 12.07 16.49 4.74
N GLU A 37 10.91 16.08 4.24
CA GLU A 37 10.49 16.26 2.86
C GLU A 37 10.52 17.73 2.45
N TYR A 38 10.21 18.64 3.39
CA TYR A 38 10.28 20.07 3.15
C TYR A 38 11.68 20.54 2.72
N GLU A 39 12.74 19.97 3.32
CA GLU A 39 14.13 20.30 2.99
C GLU A 39 14.53 19.84 1.58
N TYR A 40 13.91 18.77 1.09
CA TYR A 40 14.17 18.19 -0.24
C TYR A 40 13.04 18.47 -1.24
N SER A 41 12.13 19.38 -0.89
CA SER A 41 10.87 19.59 -1.61
C SER A 41 11.07 20.06 -3.04
N GLU A 42 12.11 20.84 -3.32
CA GLU A 42 12.45 21.30 -4.68
C GLU A 42 12.74 20.10 -5.60
N TYR A 43 13.57 19.15 -5.18
CA TYR A 43 13.92 17.97 -5.98
C TYR A 43 12.76 16.98 -6.07
N LEU A 44 12.05 16.76 -4.96
CA LEU A 44 10.88 15.88 -4.93
C LEU A 44 9.82 16.40 -5.90
N SER A 45 9.54 17.71 -5.86
CA SER A 45 8.57 18.36 -6.76
C SER A 45 8.96 18.20 -8.22
N GLU A 46 10.24 18.38 -8.59
CA GLU A 46 10.68 18.24 -9.98
C GLU A 46 10.61 16.80 -10.50
N ILE A 47 10.91 15.81 -9.65
CA ILE A 47 10.73 14.40 -10.00
C ILE A 47 9.23 14.08 -10.18
N GLU A 48 8.40 14.52 -9.25
CA GLU A 48 6.96 14.27 -9.28
C GLU A 48 6.28 14.97 -10.46
N PHE A 49 6.65 16.22 -10.72
CA PHE A 49 6.17 17.00 -11.84
C PHE A 49 6.56 16.37 -13.17
N SER A 50 7.83 16.00 -13.37
CA SER A 50 8.29 15.36 -14.62
C SER A 50 7.59 14.02 -14.88
N ILE A 51 7.29 13.24 -13.85
CA ILE A 51 6.51 11.99 -13.98
C ILE A 51 5.05 12.29 -14.39
N ALA A 52 4.40 13.24 -13.72
CA ALA A 52 3.03 13.64 -14.02
C ALA A 52 2.88 14.23 -15.42
N ASP A 53 3.77 15.16 -15.79
CA ASP A 53 3.81 15.81 -17.09
C ASP A 53 4.02 14.78 -18.20
N TYR A 54 5.02 13.91 -18.06
CA TYR A 54 5.28 12.85 -19.04
C TYR A 54 4.08 11.91 -19.19
N TYR A 55 3.43 11.50 -18.09
CA TYR A 55 2.21 10.69 -18.20
C TYR A 55 1.09 11.45 -18.90
N TYR A 56 0.86 12.71 -18.54
CA TYR A 56 -0.30 13.48 -18.95
C TYR A 56 -0.20 13.95 -20.41
N ASN A 57 0.94 14.54 -20.78
CA ASN A 57 1.18 15.17 -22.08
C ASN A 57 1.78 14.23 -23.12
N GLU A 58 2.69 13.33 -22.71
CA GLU A 58 3.45 12.52 -23.66
C GLU A 58 2.95 11.07 -23.77
N ASN A 59 2.70 10.38 -22.65
CA ASN A 59 2.44 8.95 -22.66
C ASN A 59 1.52 8.46 -21.53
N ARG A 60 0.20 8.47 -21.80
CA ARG A 60 -0.84 7.92 -20.90
C ARG A 60 -0.75 6.42 -20.61
N LYS A 61 0.18 5.69 -21.25
CA LYS A 61 0.39 4.25 -21.02
C LYS A 61 1.57 3.97 -20.09
N VAL A 62 2.34 4.97 -19.66
CA VAL A 62 3.42 4.76 -18.70
C VAL A 62 2.86 4.15 -17.41
N THR A 63 3.57 3.17 -16.86
CA THR A 63 3.18 2.44 -15.65
C THR A 63 4.08 2.79 -14.47
N ASP A 64 3.62 2.53 -13.25
CA ASP A 64 4.43 2.71 -12.05
C ASP A 64 5.71 1.86 -12.13
N LYS A 65 5.64 0.68 -12.77
CA LYS A 65 6.81 -0.18 -13.05
C LYS A 65 7.81 0.47 -14.00
N ASP A 66 7.36 1.29 -14.94
CA ASP A 66 8.24 2.04 -15.84
C ASP A 66 8.93 3.19 -15.09
N VAL A 67 8.21 3.88 -14.20
CA VAL A 67 8.75 4.89 -13.28
C VAL A 67 9.82 4.29 -12.37
N ILE A 68 9.50 3.18 -11.68
CA ILE A 68 10.47 2.47 -10.81
C ILE A 68 11.75 2.12 -11.57
N LYS A 69 11.61 1.61 -12.81
CA LYS A 69 12.77 1.29 -13.65
C LYS A 69 13.56 2.54 -14.05
N ALA A 70 12.89 3.66 -14.30
CA ALA A 70 13.54 4.92 -14.64
C ALA A 70 14.35 5.44 -13.44
N LEU A 71 13.71 5.56 -12.27
CA LEU A 71 14.34 6.04 -11.04
C LEU A 71 15.53 5.15 -10.62
N LYS A 72 15.39 3.82 -10.67
CA LYS A 72 16.51 2.90 -10.39
C LYS A 72 17.66 3.05 -11.39
N ASN A 73 17.35 3.22 -12.68
CA ASN A 73 18.38 3.41 -13.70
C ASN A 73 19.12 4.74 -13.53
N ILE A 74 18.40 5.82 -13.18
CA ILE A 74 18.98 7.13 -12.85
C ILE A 74 19.86 6.99 -11.61
N LYS A 75 19.35 6.40 -10.53
CA LYS A 75 20.10 6.13 -9.30
C LYS A 75 21.40 5.40 -9.60
N GLU A 76 21.39 4.33 -10.39
CA GLU A 76 22.58 3.52 -10.68
C GLU A 76 23.56 4.15 -11.67
N ASN A 77 23.11 5.06 -12.55
CA ASN A 77 23.88 5.57 -13.69
C ASN A 77 23.94 7.10 -13.77
N ARG A 78 23.75 7.80 -12.65
CA ARG A 78 23.81 9.28 -12.55
C ARG A 78 25.16 9.89 -12.98
N ASP A 79 26.22 9.08 -13.04
CA ASP A 79 27.54 9.43 -13.57
C ASP A 79 27.62 9.39 -15.10
N LYS A 80 26.57 8.90 -15.78
CA LYS A 80 26.51 8.83 -17.23
C LYS A 80 25.90 10.10 -17.82
N PRO A 81 26.32 10.48 -19.05
CA PRO A 81 25.72 11.62 -19.74
C PRO A 81 24.23 11.37 -20.02
N ILE A 82 23.42 12.42 -20.13
CA ILE A 82 21.97 12.32 -20.43
C ILE A 82 21.71 11.46 -21.69
N SER A 83 22.60 11.53 -22.68
CA SER A 83 22.54 10.73 -23.92
C SER A 83 22.59 9.21 -23.70
N PHE A 84 23.10 8.72 -22.56
CA PHE A 84 23.08 7.30 -22.17
C PHE A 84 21.65 6.78 -21.95
N PHE A 85 20.78 7.61 -21.40
CA PHE A 85 19.42 7.24 -21.03
C PHE A 85 18.54 7.16 -22.27
N LYS A 86 17.87 6.02 -22.46
CA LYS A 86 17.15 5.72 -23.70
C LYS A 86 15.65 5.99 -23.60
N LYS A 87 15.08 5.90 -22.39
CA LYS A 87 13.65 6.13 -22.21
C LYS A 87 13.39 7.62 -22.07
N ALA A 88 12.35 8.12 -22.72
CA ALA A 88 11.97 9.53 -22.63
C ALA A 88 11.73 9.96 -21.17
N ILE A 89 10.99 9.17 -20.38
CA ILE A 89 10.78 9.46 -18.96
C ILE A 89 12.07 9.58 -18.13
N GLU A 90 13.12 8.81 -18.47
CA GLU A 90 14.41 8.95 -17.78
C GLU A 90 15.01 10.33 -18.07
N LYS A 91 14.97 10.75 -19.34
CA LYS A 91 15.48 12.06 -19.76
C LYS A 91 14.66 13.21 -19.18
N GLU A 92 13.33 13.10 -19.12
CA GLU A 92 12.49 14.14 -18.52
C GLU A 92 12.85 14.34 -17.05
N ILE A 93 12.91 13.27 -16.25
CA ILE A 93 13.28 13.34 -14.83
C ILE A 93 14.68 13.94 -14.66
N ILE A 94 15.66 13.48 -15.45
CA ILE A 94 17.03 13.98 -15.36
C ILE A 94 17.10 15.47 -15.68
N LYS A 95 16.42 15.92 -16.75
CA LYS A 95 16.44 17.32 -17.18
C LYS A 95 15.78 18.24 -16.15
N SER A 96 14.64 17.83 -15.58
CA SER A 96 13.98 18.56 -14.49
C SER A 96 14.84 18.71 -13.24
N LEU A 97 15.81 17.81 -13.03
CA LEU A 97 16.71 17.87 -11.88
C LEU A 97 17.95 18.74 -12.09
N VAL A 98 18.27 19.18 -13.32
CA VAL A 98 19.51 19.95 -13.57
C VAL A 98 19.47 21.30 -12.87
N GLU A 99 18.44 22.11 -13.10
CA GLU A 99 18.30 23.45 -12.52
C GLU A 99 18.30 23.44 -10.97
N PRO A 100 17.48 22.64 -10.27
CA PRO A 100 17.50 22.64 -8.80
C PRO A 100 18.84 22.15 -8.23
N LEU A 101 19.54 21.23 -8.90
CA LEU A 101 20.86 20.77 -8.46
C LEU A 101 21.98 21.79 -8.77
N GLU A 102 21.83 22.62 -9.79
CA GLU A 102 22.73 23.75 -10.06
C GLU A 102 22.59 24.86 -9.00
N GLU A 103 21.35 25.20 -8.63
CA GLU A 103 21.06 26.25 -7.66
C GLU A 103 21.36 25.81 -6.22
N ASN A 104 20.91 24.60 -5.86
CA ASN A 104 21.09 23.99 -4.56
C ASN A 104 21.67 22.58 -4.74
N PRO A 105 23.02 22.42 -4.74
CA PRO A 105 23.63 21.10 -4.91
C PRO A 105 23.36 20.17 -3.73
N LEU A 106 22.94 18.93 -4.01
CA LEU A 106 22.84 17.85 -3.03
C LEU A 106 24.16 17.09 -2.90
N PHE A 107 24.38 16.47 -1.73
CA PHE A 107 25.37 15.41 -1.63
C PHE A 107 24.91 14.15 -2.38
N ASP A 108 25.88 13.37 -2.87
CA ASP A 108 25.61 12.13 -3.63
C ASP A 108 24.72 11.13 -2.88
N HIS A 109 24.94 10.99 -1.57
CA HIS A 109 24.11 10.19 -0.69
C HIS A 109 22.70 10.74 -0.52
N GLU A 110 22.54 12.05 -0.33
CA GLU A 110 21.21 12.67 -0.20
C GLU A 110 20.40 12.56 -1.48
N PHE A 111 21.03 12.76 -2.64
CA PHE A 111 20.39 12.52 -3.93
C PHE A 111 19.87 11.09 -4.06
N THR A 112 20.63 10.12 -3.53
CA THR A 112 20.19 8.72 -3.48
C THR A 112 18.95 8.56 -2.59
N LEU A 113 18.91 9.22 -1.42
CA LEU A 113 17.77 9.17 -0.51
C LEU A 113 16.52 9.83 -1.12
N VAL A 114 16.66 10.92 -1.88
CA VAL A 114 15.54 11.53 -2.61
C VAL A 114 14.90 10.54 -3.59
N LEU A 115 15.71 9.84 -4.39
CA LEU A 115 15.17 8.83 -5.31
C LEU A 115 14.55 7.64 -4.58
N ASP A 116 15.15 7.21 -3.46
CA ASP A 116 14.60 6.13 -2.64
C ASP A 116 13.27 6.51 -1.99
N TYR A 117 13.12 7.76 -1.55
CA TYR A 117 11.86 8.27 -1.04
C TYR A 117 10.75 8.21 -2.10
N VAL A 118 11.00 8.69 -3.32
CA VAL A 118 10.01 8.61 -4.40
C VAL A 118 9.67 7.15 -4.73
N LEU A 119 10.66 6.25 -4.74
CA LEU A 119 10.43 4.81 -4.91
C LEU A 119 9.52 4.23 -3.82
N TRP A 120 9.71 4.64 -2.57
CA TRP A 120 8.87 4.26 -1.43
C TRP A 120 7.44 4.80 -1.57
N VAL A 121 7.27 6.07 -1.96
CA VAL A 121 5.96 6.69 -2.23
C VAL A 121 5.18 5.92 -3.32
N VAL A 122 5.88 5.43 -4.35
CA VAL A 122 5.30 4.60 -5.42
C VAL A 122 4.83 3.26 -4.85
N ASP A 123 5.64 2.60 -4.03
CA ASP A 123 5.34 1.28 -3.46
C ASP A 123 4.14 1.33 -2.51
N ASN A 124 4.07 2.37 -1.67
CA ASN A 124 2.95 2.63 -0.75
C ASN A 124 1.60 2.90 -1.40
N ARG A 125 1.56 3.00 -2.74
CA ARG A 125 0.33 3.16 -3.52
C ARG A 125 -0.01 1.93 -4.35
N SER A 126 0.82 0.88 -4.28
CA SER A 126 0.65 -0.35 -5.07
C SER A 126 -0.62 -1.13 -4.72
N TRP A 127 -1.21 -0.88 -3.54
CA TRP A 127 -2.50 -1.44 -3.12
C TRP A 127 -3.68 -1.02 -4.01
N PHE A 128 -3.61 0.14 -4.67
CA PHE A 128 -4.65 0.57 -5.60
C PHE A 128 -4.52 -0.23 -6.90
N GLU A 129 -5.49 -1.13 -7.18
CA GLU A 129 -5.45 -2.13 -8.26
C GLU A 129 -5.41 -1.51 -9.68
N SER A 130 -4.26 -0.94 -10.02
CA SER A 130 -3.92 -0.29 -11.26
C SER A 130 -2.42 -0.40 -11.45
N LYS A 131 -1.97 -0.67 -12.68
CA LYS A 131 -0.54 -0.56 -13.02
C LYS A 131 -0.04 0.90 -13.05
N GLN A 132 -0.89 1.83 -12.61
CA GLN A 132 -0.77 3.28 -12.76
C GLN A 132 -1.36 3.98 -11.53
N ALA A 133 -1.19 3.37 -10.35
CA ALA A 133 -1.68 3.90 -9.09
C ALA A 133 -0.96 5.21 -8.74
N TYR A 134 0.36 5.15 -8.64
CA TYR A 134 1.18 6.33 -8.33
C TYR A 134 1.11 7.38 -9.43
N VAL A 135 1.33 7.02 -10.70
CA VAL A 135 1.36 8.01 -11.78
C VAL A 135 0.04 8.77 -11.93
N LYS A 136 -1.12 8.11 -11.73
CA LYS A 136 -2.41 8.80 -11.77
C LYS A 136 -2.66 9.62 -10.53
N TRP A 137 -2.22 9.15 -9.37
CA TRP A 137 -2.33 9.86 -8.12
C TRP A 137 -1.56 11.17 -8.18
N ILE A 138 -0.29 11.15 -8.58
CA ILE A 138 0.52 12.38 -8.64
C ILE A 138 0.02 13.34 -9.73
N THR A 139 -0.45 12.81 -10.87
CA THR A 139 -1.11 13.61 -11.92
C THR A 139 -2.38 14.30 -11.40
N TYR A 140 -3.13 13.63 -10.53
CA TYR A 140 -4.30 14.20 -9.87
C TYR A 140 -3.90 15.27 -8.83
N VAL A 141 -2.94 14.97 -7.94
CA VAL A 141 -2.49 15.90 -6.88
C VAL A 141 -1.91 17.18 -7.47
N LEU A 142 -1.14 17.08 -8.55
CA LEU A 142 -0.56 18.23 -9.23
C LEU A 142 -1.56 18.97 -10.14
N GLY A 143 -2.84 18.57 -10.16
CA GLY A 143 -3.90 19.30 -10.86
C GLY A 143 -3.83 19.23 -12.39
N PHE A 144 -3.20 18.20 -12.96
CA PHE A 144 -3.13 18.04 -14.42
C PHE A 144 -4.46 17.58 -15.02
N PHE A 145 -5.27 16.85 -14.25
CA PHE A 145 -6.56 16.33 -14.73
C PHE A 145 -7.58 17.45 -14.99
N SER A 146 -8.36 17.27 -16.05
CA SER A 146 -9.58 18.07 -16.22
C SER A 146 -10.62 17.73 -15.15
N GLU A 147 -11.57 18.63 -14.87
CA GLU A 147 -12.64 18.38 -13.88
C GLU A 147 -13.40 17.05 -14.11
N GLU A 148 -13.57 16.65 -15.37
CA GLU A 148 -14.22 15.37 -15.71
C GLU A 148 -13.34 14.16 -15.36
N GLU A 149 -12.03 14.28 -15.58
CA GLU A 149 -11.04 13.24 -15.24
C GLU A 149 -10.88 13.11 -13.72
N GLU A 150 -10.81 14.23 -12.99
CA GLU A 150 -10.74 14.26 -11.52
C GLU A 150 -11.94 13.54 -10.91
N LYS A 151 -13.17 13.94 -11.26
CA LYS A 151 -14.40 13.30 -10.75
C LYS A 151 -14.41 11.80 -11.03
N LYS A 152 -13.95 11.39 -12.22
CA LYS A 152 -13.87 9.97 -12.61
C LYS A 152 -12.78 9.22 -11.84
N TYR A 153 -11.65 9.85 -11.58
CA TYR A 153 -10.56 9.29 -10.80
C TYR A 153 -10.99 9.12 -9.34
N GLU A 154 -11.48 10.17 -8.70
CA GLU A 154 -11.95 10.14 -7.30
C GLU A 154 -13.06 9.12 -7.09
N SER A 155 -14.03 9.03 -7.99
CA SER A 155 -15.12 8.05 -7.89
C SER A 155 -14.58 6.61 -7.88
N LYS A 156 -13.56 6.32 -8.69
CA LYS A 156 -12.90 5.01 -8.70
C LYS A 156 -12.05 4.80 -7.45
N PHE A 157 -11.31 5.81 -7.03
CA PHE A 157 -10.47 5.79 -5.83
C PHE A 157 -11.31 5.52 -4.59
N LYS A 158 -12.36 6.31 -4.34
CA LYS A 158 -13.33 6.14 -3.25
C LYS A 158 -13.99 4.77 -3.27
N LYS A 159 -14.35 4.25 -4.45
CA LYS A 159 -14.94 2.90 -4.57
C LYS A 159 -13.96 1.81 -4.17
N PHE A 160 -12.67 1.95 -4.53
CA PHE A 160 -11.66 0.96 -4.20
C PHE A 160 -11.27 1.03 -2.71
N ALA A 161 -11.02 2.22 -2.20
CA ALA A 161 -10.71 2.46 -0.80
C ALA A 161 -11.76 1.89 0.16
N ARG A 162 -13.06 2.08 -0.15
CA ARG A 162 -14.16 1.46 0.62
C ARG A 162 -14.13 -0.07 0.64
N LYS A 163 -13.64 -0.72 -0.41
CA LYS A 163 -13.49 -2.19 -0.42
C LYS A 163 -12.36 -2.66 0.48
N MET A 164 -11.37 -1.80 0.71
CA MET A 164 -10.21 -2.05 1.57
C MET A 164 -10.46 -1.59 3.02
N GLY A 165 -11.68 -1.17 3.37
CA GLY A 165 -12.01 -0.68 4.71
C GLY A 165 -11.54 0.74 5.03
N ILE A 166 -11.02 1.48 4.04
CA ILE A 166 -10.53 2.85 4.24
C ILE A 166 -11.72 3.82 4.36
N SER A 167 -11.72 4.63 5.41
CA SER A 167 -12.80 5.58 5.73
C SER A 167 -12.84 6.73 4.71
N GLY A 168 -13.98 7.42 4.63
CA GLY A 168 -14.14 8.58 3.74
C GLY A 168 -13.13 9.69 4.04
N ALA A 169 -12.88 9.94 5.32
CA ALA A 169 -11.92 10.92 5.80
C ALA A 169 -10.46 10.54 5.46
N GLN A 170 -10.09 9.27 5.63
CA GLN A 170 -8.79 8.76 5.20
C GLN A 170 -8.60 8.88 3.68
N VAL A 171 -9.67 8.68 2.89
CA VAL A 171 -9.61 8.89 1.44
C VAL A 171 -9.34 10.34 1.09
N ASP A 172 -9.93 11.30 1.80
CA ASP A 172 -9.72 12.70 1.51
C ASP A 172 -8.30 13.15 1.88
N ILE A 173 -7.68 12.59 2.94
CA ILE A 173 -6.22 12.73 3.20
C ILE A 173 -5.40 12.14 2.04
N LEU A 174 -5.69 10.90 1.63
CA LEU A 174 -4.96 10.24 0.55
C LEU A 174 -5.11 10.99 -0.79
N LEU A 175 -6.16 11.78 -0.97
CA LEU A 175 -6.38 12.63 -2.14
C LEU A 175 -5.89 14.08 -1.92
N MET A 176 -5.14 14.34 -0.85
CA MET A 176 -4.62 15.67 -0.49
C MET A 176 -5.72 16.75 -0.46
N LYS A 177 -6.94 16.36 -0.06
CA LYS A 177 -8.10 17.27 0.07
C LYS A 177 -8.30 17.80 1.47
N ARG A 178 -7.64 17.17 2.45
CA ARG A 178 -7.67 17.51 3.86
C ARG A 178 -6.28 17.24 4.43
N ASP A 179 -5.79 18.13 5.28
CA ASP A 179 -4.54 17.91 5.98
C ASP A 179 -4.73 16.84 7.07
N ALA A 180 -3.68 16.06 7.36
CA ALA A 180 -3.75 15.02 8.38
C ALA A 180 -4.05 15.61 9.77
N GLU A 181 -3.63 16.86 10.02
CA GLU A 181 -3.90 17.59 11.27
C GLU A 181 -5.40 17.92 11.43
N ASP A 182 -6.07 18.33 10.34
CA ASP A 182 -7.52 18.59 10.32
C ASP A 182 -8.38 17.32 10.51
N PHE A 183 -7.78 16.13 10.48
CA PHE A 183 -8.49 14.88 10.70
C PHE A 183 -8.81 14.60 12.16
N PHE A 184 -8.04 15.19 13.07
CA PHE A 184 -8.16 14.95 14.51
C PHE A 184 -8.96 16.05 15.25
N ASP A 185 -9.25 17.17 14.58
CA ASP A 185 -10.02 18.29 15.14
C ASP A 185 -11.54 18.10 15.05
N GLU A 186 -12.04 17.08 14.33
CA GLU A 186 -13.47 16.78 14.27
C GLU A 186 -13.87 15.80 15.38
N GLU A 187 -14.69 16.28 16.33
CA GLU A 187 -15.40 15.52 17.39
C GLU A 187 -16.22 14.31 16.85
N ASP A 188 -16.40 14.19 15.53
CA ASP A 188 -17.19 13.13 14.89
C ASP A 188 -16.50 11.75 14.84
N LEU A 189 -15.20 11.65 15.19
CA LEU A 189 -14.49 10.36 15.31
C LEU A 189 -14.79 9.62 16.62
N PHE A 190 -15.47 10.27 17.58
CA PHE A 190 -15.70 9.76 18.93
C PHE A 190 -17.18 9.41 19.24
N GLU A 191 -18.10 9.50 18.28
CA GLU A 191 -19.53 9.20 18.51
C GLU A 191 -19.96 7.73 18.27
N GLU A 192 -19.13 6.86 17.68
CA GLU A 192 -19.43 5.42 17.66
C GLU A 192 -18.72 4.69 18.82
N GLU A 193 -19.51 4.31 19.81
CA GLU A 193 -19.16 3.58 21.03
C GLU A 193 -18.07 2.51 20.85
N GLY A 194 -16.97 2.68 21.59
CA GLY A 194 -16.22 1.58 22.19
C GLY A 194 -14.97 1.14 21.45
N LEU A 195 -13.81 1.75 21.78
CA LEU A 195 -12.51 1.07 21.72
C LEU A 195 -11.39 1.79 22.51
N PHE A 196 -11.50 3.10 22.75
CA PHE A 196 -10.45 3.88 23.43
C PHE A 196 -10.99 4.93 24.42
N GLU A 197 -12.03 4.57 25.17
CA GLU A 197 -12.53 5.46 26.22
C GLU A 197 -11.53 5.49 27.39
N GLY A 198 -10.64 6.48 27.39
CA GLY A 198 -9.74 6.77 28.51
C GLY A 198 -8.25 6.97 28.20
N LEU A 199 -7.83 6.95 26.93
CA LEU A 199 -6.44 7.29 26.56
C LEU A 199 -6.36 8.75 26.09
N SER A 200 -5.47 9.54 26.70
CA SER A 200 -5.18 10.90 26.23
C SER A 200 -4.27 10.86 24.98
N PRO A 201 -4.24 11.91 24.15
CA PRO A 201 -3.32 12.00 23.00
C PRO A 201 -1.85 11.75 23.37
N GLU A 202 -1.45 12.14 24.59
CA GLU A 202 -0.12 11.86 25.14
C GLU A 202 0.10 10.39 25.53
N ASP A 203 -0.95 9.58 25.71
CA ASP A 203 -0.85 8.15 26.00
C ASP A 203 -0.78 7.29 24.71
N ILE A 204 -1.21 7.82 23.57
CA ILE A 204 -1.19 7.15 22.25
C ILE A 204 0.08 7.50 21.47
N PHE A 205 0.52 8.76 21.52
CA PHE A 205 1.73 9.26 20.84
C PHE A 205 2.81 9.75 21.82
N GLY A 206 2.79 9.25 23.05
CA GLY A 206 3.80 9.57 24.06
C GLY A 206 5.19 9.13 23.60
N GLU A 207 5.94 10.10 23.07
CA GLU A 207 7.36 10.08 22.71
C GLU A 207 8.09 8.73 22.87
N ASP A 208 8.25 8.01 21.77
CA ASP A 208 9.46 7.20 21.59
C ASP A 208 10.01 7.42 20.17
N ARG A 209 10.85 8.46 20.03
CA ARG A 209 11.60 8.83 18.81
C ARG A 209 12.44 7.68 18.19
N THR A 210 12.48 6.52 18.84
CA THR A 210 13.14 5.30 18.36
C THR A 210 12.22 4.40 17.53
N ALA A 211 10.89 4.55 17.62
CA ALA A 211 9.92 3.74 16.88
C ALA A 211 9.83 4.14 15.38
N ASP A 212 9.80 5.43 15.07
CA ASP A 212 9.62 5.93 13.69
C ASP A 212 10.83 5.69 12.77
N GLU A 213 12.06 5.79 13.31
CA GLU A 213 13.29 5.40 12.60
C GLU A 213 13.36 3.89 12.31
N LEU A 214 12.76 3.09 13.19
CA LEU A 214 12.78 1.64 13.15
C LEU A 214 11.69 1.09 12.23
N GLU A 215 10.52 1.71 12.19
CA GLU A 215 9.46 1.44 11.22
C GLU A 215 9.91 1.77 9.78
N THR A 216 10.48 2.96 9.56
CA THR A 216 11.03 3.34 8.24
C THR A 216 12.18 2.42 7.82
N GLY A 217 13.07 2.07 8.76
CA GLY A 217 14.14 1.11 8.52
C GLY A 217 13.60 -0.29 8.18
N PHE A 218 12.55 -0.72 8.86
CA PHE A 218 11.89 -2.01 8.63
C PHE A 218 11.34 -2.12 7.21
N PHE A 219 10.65 -1.09 6.69
CA PHE A 219 10.06 -1.17 5.35
C PHE A 219 11.10 -1.21 4.21
N LEU A 220 12.28 -0.65 4.43
CA LEU A 220 13.41 -0.66 3.48
C LEU A 220 14.22 -1.97 3.51
N MET A 221 14.00 -2.83 4.51
CA MET A 221 14.63 -4.15 4.59
C MET A 221 14.15 -5.08 3.47
N THR A 222 15.02 -6.00 3.06
CA THR A 222 14.62 -7.13 2.23
C THR A 222 13.62 -8.03 2.96
N GLU A 223 12.90 -8.85 2.20
CA GLU A 223 11.93 -9.80 2.73
C GLU A 223 12.49 -10.78 3.77
N ASP A 224 13.76 -11.18 3.63
CA ASP A 224 14.42 -12.07 4.58
C ASP A 224 14.84 -11.31 5.85
N GLU A 225 15.29 -10.07 5.69
CA GLU A 225 15.65 -9.18 6.82
C GLU A 225 14.41 -8.79 7.64
N LYS A 226 13.28 -8.47 6.99
CA LYS A 226 12.00 -8.21 7.68
C LYS A 226 11.56 -9.42 8.50
N PHE A 227 11.65 -10.61 7.90
CA PHE A 227 11.31 -11.86 8.56
C PHE A 227 12.15 -12.07 9.83
N ASP A 228 13.48 -11.99 9.71
CA ASP A 228 14.40 -12.18 10.84
C ASP A 228 14.25 -11.08 11.91
N PHE A 229 14.01 -9.84 11.49
CA PHE A 229 13.76 -8.72 12.40
C PHE A 229 12.53 -8.96 13.28
N LEU A 230 11.38 -9.29 12.66
CA LEU A 230 10.15 -9.54 13.40
C LEU A 230 10.23 -10.79 14.28
N LEU A 231 10.99 -11.81 13.88
CA LEU A 231 11.24 -12.95 14.77
C LEU A 231 11.97 -12.55 16.06
N ASP A 232 12.80 -11.51 16.04
CA ASP A 232 13.50 -11.04 17.24
C ASP A 232 12.74 -9.98 18.02
N LYS A 233 12.24 -8.97 17.32
CA LYS A 233 11.69 -7.75 17.91
C LYS A 233 10.18 -7.64 17.82
N GLY A 234 9.52 -8.52 17.08
CA GLY A 234 8.09 -8.41 16.80
C GLY A 234 7.17 -8.29 18.03
N PRO A 235 7.42 -8.94 19.18
CA PRO A 235 6.56 -8.72 20.36
C PRO A 235 6.50 -7.26 20.82
N ASP A 236 7.56 -6.49 20.58
CA ASP A 236 7.65 -5.06 20.93
C ASP A 236 7.02 -4.17 19.84
N TYR A 237 6.75 -4.71 18.64
CA TYR A 237 6.27 -3.97 17.46
C TYR A 237 5.12 -4.72 16.77
N MET A 238 3.97 -4.78 17.44
CA MET A 238 2.79 -5.53 16.97
C MET A 238 2.25 -5.02 15.63
N GLU A 239 2.33 -3.72 15.37
CA GLU A 239 1.86 -3.09 14.13
C GLU A 239 2.68 -3.58 12.93
N LEU A 240 4.00 -3.68 13.07
CA LEU A 240 4.88 -4.20 12.01
C LEU A 240 4.62 -5.70 11.72
N ILE A 241 4.26 -6.49 12.75
CA ILE A 241 3.81 -7.87 12.54
C ILE A 241 2.52 -7.89 11.71
N GLN A 242 1.55 -7.05 12.07
CA GLN A 242 0.26 -6.98 11.38
C GLN A 242 0.45 -6.59 9.91
N ASP A 243 1.22 -5.54 9.63
CA ASP A 243 1.50 -5.08 8.27
C ASP A 243 2.21 -6.14 7.45
N TYR A 244 3.21 -6.80 8.03
CA TYR A 244 3.92 -7.88 7.36
C TYR A 244 2.99 -9.05 7.01
N ILE A 245 2.08 -9.45 7.90
CA ILE A 245 1.12 -10.52 7.63
C ILE A 245 0.10 -10.10 6.56
N LEU A 246 -0.36 -8.85 6.57
CA LEU A 246 -1.30 -8.32 5.58
C LEU A 246 -0.65 -8.20 4.18
N ASP A 247 0.61 -7.78 4.11
CA ASP A 247 1.38 -7.74 2.86
C ASP A 247 1.57 -9.16 2.27
N LEU A 248 1.94 -10.15 3.10
CA LEU A 248 2.01 -11.54 2.68
C LEU A 248 0.65 -12.09 2.23
N MET A 249 -0.44 -11.72 2.91
CA MET A 249 -1.80 -12.09 2.50
C MET A 249 -2.12 -11.49 1.13
N GLY A 250 -1.82 -10.20 0.92
CA GLY A 250 -2.04 -9.51 -0.36
C GLY A 250 -1.25 -10.13 -1.52
N LYS A 251 -0.07 -10.70 -1.22
CA LYS A 251 0.76 -11.48 -2.16
C LYS A 251 0.31 -12.93 -2.34
N GLU A 252 -0.73 -13.37 -1.62
CA GLU A 252 -1.18 -14.77 -1.50
C GLU A 252 -0.07 -15.74 -1.01
N ASP A 253 0.92 -15.26 -0.28
CA ASP A 253 2.06 -16.05 0.22
C ASP A 253 1.78 -16.67 1.59
N PHE A 254 0.76 -17.53 1.63
CA PHE A 254 0.31 -18.18 2.85
C PHE A 254 1.31 -19.20 3.42
N ASP A 255 2.16 -19.77 2.57
CA ASP A 255 3.23 -20.67 3.00
C ASP A 255 4.22 -19.92 3.90
N LYS A 256 4.60 -18.69 3.51
CA LYS A 256 5.48 -17.82 4.32
C LYS A 256 4.80 -17.33 5.60
N ILE A 257 3.49 -17.08 5.60
CA ILE A 257 2.72 -16.78 6.83
C ILE A 257 2.78 -17.95 7.82
N GLN A 258 2.64 -19.19 7.35
CA GLN A 258 2.76 -20.37 8.21
C GLN A 258 4.18 -20.57 8.74
N GLU A 259 5.17 -20.34 7.89
CA GLU A 259 6.58 -20.41 8.29
C GLU A 259 6.88 -19.36 9.37
N PHE A 260 6.44 -18.13 9.17
CA PHE A 260 6.58 -17.04 10.13
C PHE A 260 5.89 -17.39 11.46
N TYR A 261 4.62 -17.80 11.42
CA TYR A 261 3.88 -18.22 12.61
C TYR A 261 4.62 -19.30 13.39
N THR A 262 5.12 -20.34 12.70
CA THR A 262 5.80 -21.48 13.33
C THR A 262 7.08 -21.02 14.02
N LYS A 263 7.95 -20.30 13.31
CA LYS A 263 9.23 -19.83 13.87
C LYS A 263 9.05 -18.77 14.96
N PHE A 264 8.05 -17.90 14.83
CA PHE A 264 7.74 -16.90 15.83
C PHE A 264 7.24 -17.56 17.12
N ASN A 265 6.31 -18.51 17.03
CA ASN A 265 5.76 -19.21 18.19
C ASN A 265 6.78 -20.14 18.87
N GLU A 266 7.80 -20.63 18.16
CA GLU A 266 8.94 -21.34 18.76
C GLU A 266 9.74 -20.45 19.73
N LYS A 267 9.87 -19.16 19.41
CA LYS A 267 10.68 -18.17 20.14
C LYS A 267 9.86 -17.40 21.18
N HIS A 268 8.66 -16.99 20.81
CA HIS A 268 7.72 -16.18 21.59
C HIS A 268 6.43 -16.98 21.81
N ARG A 269 6.50 -17.94 22.73
CA ARG A 269 5.39 -18.87 22.99
C ARG A 269 4.18 -18.12 23.53
N ASN A 270 2.99 -18.60 23.14
CA ASN A 270 1.71 -18.10 23.65
C ASN A 270 1.46 -16.61 23.38
N PHE A 271 2.06 -16.07 22.31
CA PHE A 271 1.79 -14.70 21.88
C PHE A 271 0.43 -14.63 21.17
N SER A 272 -0.62 -14.33 21.94
CA SER A 272 -2.01 -14.29 21.45
C SER A 272 -2.28 -13.30 20.31
N PRO A 273 -1.62 -12.12 20.20
CA PRO A 273 -1.89 -11.21 19.09
C PRO A 273 -1.60 -11.83 17.72
N LEU A 274 -0.47 -12.53 17.57
CA LEU A 274 -0.13 -13.21 16.31
C LEU A 274 -1.14 -14.30 15.95
N GLN A 275 -1.65 -15.04 16.94
CA GLN A 275 -2.66 -16.07 16.73
C GLN A 275 -3.97 -15.45 16.20
N LEU A 276 -4.38 -14.28 16.72
CA LEU A 276 -5.55 -13.54 16.23
C LEU A 276 -5.35 -13.00 14.81
N MET A 277 -4.20 -12.42 14.52
CA MET A 277 -3.87 -11.90 13.18
C MET A 277 -3.92 -13.01 12.14
N VAL A 278 -3.22 -14.13 12.39
CA VAL A 278 -3.21 -15.27 11.46
C VAL A 278 -4.59 -15.93 11.37
N GLY A 279 -5.32 -16.06 12.48
CA GLY A 279 -6.70 -16.57 12.49
C GLY A 279 -7.63 -15.75 11.59
N THR A 280 -7.53 -14.43 11.67
CA THR A 280 -8.30 -13.50 10.83
C THR A 280 -7.93 -13.66 9.36
N VAL A 281 -6.64 -13.77 9.05
CA VAL A 281 -6.15 -13.94 7.68
C VAL A 281 -6.64 -15.23 7.02
N TYR A 282 -6.73 -16.30 7.80
CA TYR A 282 -7.23 -17.59 7.30
C TYR A 282 -8.75 -17.70 7.27
N SER A 283 -9.50 -16.75 7.85
CA SER A 283 -10.96 -16.86 7.99
C SER A 283 -11.70 -17.08 6.67
N GLU A 284 -11.26 -16.40 5.60
CA GLU A 284 -11.83 -16.53 4.25
C GLU A 284 -11.20 -17.67 3.42
N LYS A 285 -10.01 -18.14 3.78
CA LYS A 285 -9.25 -19.16 3.01
C LYS A 285 -9.46 -20.58 3.52
N ASP A 286 -9.26 -20.78 4.82
CA ASP A 286 -9.40 -22.06 5.50
C ASP A 286 -10.04 -21.83 6.88
N THR A 287 -11.36 -21.96 6.90
CA THR A 287 -12.17 -21.78 8.10
C THR A 287 -11.78 -22.72 9.24
N ALA A 288 -11.30 -23.93 8.94
CA ALA A 288 -10.90 -24.87 9.98
C ALA A 288 -9.59 -24.43 10.64
N LEU A 289 -8.64 -23.99 9.81
CA LEU A 289 -7.36 -23.47 10.29
C LEU A 289 -7.51 -22.13 11.02
N ALA A 290 -8.40 -21.26 10.56
CA ALA A 290 -8.74 -20.01 11.25
C ALA A 290 -9.29 -20.27 12.66
N LYS A 291 -10.23 -21.22 12.80
CA LYS A 291 -10.77 -21.62 14.11
C LYS A 291 -9.71 -22.16 15.03
N PHE A 292 -8.80 -22.99 14.52
CA PHE A 292 -7.66 -23.48 15.29
C PHE A 292 -6.85 -22.32 15.89
N TYR A 293 -6.53 -21.29 15.10
CA TYR A 293 -5.78 -20.14 15.62
C TYR A 293 -6.56 -19.30 16.65
N PHE A 294 -7.88 -19.14 16.50
CA PHE A 294 -8.70 -18.49 17.53
C PHE A 294 -8.77 -19.30 18.83
N GLU A 295 -8.84 -20.63 18.75
CA GLU A 295 -8.76 -21.51 19.92
C GLU A 295 -7.39 -21.43 20.61
N GLU A 296 -6.30 -21.35 19.84
CA GLU A 296 -4.95 -21.12 20.36
C GLU A 296 -4.84 -19.75 21.06
N ALA A 297 -5.43 -18.70 20.48
CA ALA A 297 -5.48 -17.36 21.09
C ALA A 297 -6.21 -17.37 22.43
N LEU A 298 -7.37 -18.03 22.51
CA LEU A 298 -8.11 -18.20 23.75
C LEU A 298 -7.29 -18.94 24.82
N ARG A 299 -6.61 -20.02 24.42
CA ARG A 299 -5.76 -20.78 25.35
C ARG A 299 -4.61 -19.92 25.87
N SER A 300 -3.93 -19.18 24.99
CA SER A 300 -2.83 -18.30 25.36
C SER A 300 -3.24 -17.21 26.35
N VAL A 301 -4.42 -16.60 26.16
CA VAL A 301 -4.97 -15.61 27.09
C VAL A 301 -5.29 -16.24 28.45
N GLN A 302 -5.90 -17.43 28.47
CA GLN A 302 -6.22 -18.15 29.71
C GLN A 302 -4.98 -18.53 30.52
N GLU A 303 -3.95 -19.00 29.83
CA GLU A 303 -2.69 -19.45 30.44
C GLU A 303 -1.74 -18.29 30.80
N SER A 304 -2.01 -17.07 30.34
CA SER A 304 -1.16 -15.92 30.63
C SER A 304 -1.18 -15.56 32.12
N GLU A 305 0.00 -15.41 32.73
CA GLU A 305 0.14 -14.88 34.09
C GLU A 305 0.22 -13.35 34.10
N GLU A 306 0.32 -12.70 32.93
CA GLU A 306 0.49 -11.25 32.80
C GLU A 306 -0.82 -10.49 32.95
N PHE A 307 -1.94 -11.11 32.58
CA PHE A 307 -3.26 -10.49 32.65
C PHE A 307 -3.97 -10.77 33.97
N SER A 308 -4.68 -9.77 34.51
CA SER A 308 -5.63 -9.98 35.60
C SER A 308 -6.81 -10.83 35.11
N GLU A 309 -7.51 -11.49 36.03
CA GLU A 309 -8.69 -12.30 35.66
C GLU A 309 -9.78 -11.48 34.96
N GLU A 310 -9.95 -10.20 35.33
CA GLU A 310 -10.88 -9.28 34.67
C GLU A 310 -10.49 -9.04 33.19
N ILE A 311 -9.21 -8.77 32.92
CA ILE A 311 -8.70 -8.56 31.56
C ILE A 311 -8.81 -9.86 30.74
N LYS A 312 -8.55 -11.02 31.35
CA LYS A 312 -8.71 -12.31 30.68
C LYS A 312 -10.15 -12.55 30.25
N GLU A 313 -11.11 -12.31 31.16
CA GLU A 313 -12.53 -12.47 30.85
C GLU A 313 -12.97 -11.56 29.70
N GLU A 314 -12.50 -10.31 29.69
CA GLU A 314 -12.76 -9.35 28.62
C GLU A 314 -12.16 -9.81 27.28
N LEU A 315 -10.87 -10.15 27.25
CA LEU A 315 -10.20 -10.63 26.04
C LEU A 315 -10.85 -11.91 25.50
N ILE A 316 -11.20 -12.85 26.37
CA ILE A 316 -11.93 -14.07 25.98
C ILE A 316 -13.28 -13.72 25.36
N SER A 317 -14.03 -12.78 25.95
CA SER A 317 -15.30 -12.31 25.41
C SER A 317 -15.13 -11.71 24.01
N GLN A 318 -14.13 -10.85 23.82
CA GLN A 318 -13.83 -10.19 22.54
C GLN A 318 -13.40 -11.19 21.46
N ILE A 319 -12.53 -12.14 21.79
CA ILE A 319 -12.09 -13.17 20.84
C ILE A 319 -13.27 -14.05 20.41
N ASN A 320 -14.16 -14.41 21.35
CA ASN A 320 -15.37 -15.16 21.02
C ASN A 320 -16.33 -14.35 20.15
N TYR A 321 -16.50 -13.05 20.44
CA TYR A 321 -17.32 -12.16 19.63
C TYR A 321 -16.80 -12.07 18.18
N LEU A 322 -15.50 -11.81 18.01
CA LEU A 322 -14.85 -11.77 16.70
C LEU A 322 -14.98 -13.10 15.95
N THR A 323 -14.75 -14.22 16.64
CA THR A 323 -14.92 -15.57 16.09
C THR A 323 -16.35 -15.77 15.57
N ASN A 324 -17.37 -15.37 16.34
CA ASN A 324 -18.75 -15.47 15.91
C ASN A 324 -19.04 -14.56 14.72
N LEU A 325 -18.56 -13.31 14.71
CA LEU A 325 -18.75 -12.37 13.61
C LEU A 325 -18.23 -12.95 12.29
N LEU A 326 -16.99 -13.47 12.30
CA LEU A 326 -16.33 -14.01 11.11
C LEU A 326 -17.00 -15.30 10.59
N PHE A 327 -17.58 -16.12 11.49
CA PHE A 327 -18.13 -17.42 11.10
C PHE A 327 -19.67 -17.47 10.99
N GLU A 328 -20.42 -16.55 11.60
CA GLU A 328 -21.88 -16.43 11.42
C GLU A 328 -22.23 -15.75 10.07
N GLU A 329 -21.49 -14.71 9.63
CA GLU A 329 -21.67 -14.13 8.29
C GLU A 329 -21.42 -15.14 7.15
N SER A 330 -20.51 -16.09 7.39
CA SER A 330 -20.19 -17.15 6.43
C SER A 330 -21.36 -18.14 6.25
N ALA A 331 -22.14 -18.40 7.31
CA ALA A 331 -23.31 -19.27 7.27
C ALA A 331 -24.48 -18.62 6.50
N GLU A 332 -24.71 -17.32 6.66
CA GLU A 332 -25.72 -16.59 5.88
C GLU A 332 -25.39 -16.51 4.39
N LYS A 333 -24.11 -16.33 4.02
CA LYS A 333 -23.65 -16.35 2.62
C LYS A 333 -23.83 -17.74 1.98
N VAL A 334 -23.65 -18.82 2.74
CA VAL A 334 -23.90 -20.20 2.30
C VAL A 334 -25.41 -20.49 2.17
N GLU A 335 -26.25 -20.01 3.08
CA GLU A 335 -27.71 -20.14 2.98
C GLU A 335 -28.33 -19.32 1.83
N LYS A 336 -27.80 -18.13 1.52
CA LYS A 336 -28.21 -17.35 0.34
C LYS A 336 -27.87 -18.09 -0.96
N LYS A 337 -26.67 -18.68 -1.09
CA LYS A 337 -26.33 -19.53 -2.25
C LYS A 337 -27.17 -20.82 -2.32
N ALA A 338 -27.50 -21.43 -1.19
CA ALA A 338 -28.35 -22.64 -1.14
C ALA A 338 -29.83 -22.35 -1.46
N SER A 339 -30.32 -21.15 -1.14
CA SER A 339 -31.69 -20.72 -1.43
C SER A 339 -31.88 -20.22 -2.88
N GLU A 340 -30.85 -19.65 -3.50
CA GLU A 340 -30.85 -19.31 -4.93
C GLU A 340 -30.78 -20.56 -5.82
N GLY A 341 -30.03 -21.60 -5.40
CA GLY A 341 -29.97 -22.88 -6.11
C GLY A 341 -31.29 -23.66 -6.19
N LYS A 342 -32.28 -23.34 -5.34
CA LYS A 342 -33.59 -24.03 -5.30
C LYS A 342 -34.69 -23.37 -6.14
N LYS A 343 -34.47 -22.19 -6.75
CA LYS A 343 -35.48 -21.52 -7.60
C LYS A 343 -35.42 -21.84 -9.10
N GLY A 344 -34.60 -22.81 -9.51
CA GLY A 344 -34.35 -23.15 -10.92
C GLY A 344 -34.72 -24.58 -11.37
N LYS A 345 -35.86 -25.15 -10.96
CA LYS A 345 -36.38 -26.38 -11.61
C LYS A 345 -37.82 -26.19 -12.08
N LYS A 346 -37.99 -25.61 -13.28
CA LYS A 346 -39.24 -25.67 -14.04
C LYS A 346 -39.50 -27.12 -14.45
N LYS A 347 -40.64 -27.66 -13.99
CA LYS A 347 -41.22 -28.94 -14.47
C LYS A 347 -41.42 -28.90 -16.00
N PRO A 348 -41.14 -30.00 -16.73
CA PRO A 348 -41.46 -30.09 -18.14
C PRO A 348 -42.98 -30.28 -18.33
N LYS A 349 -43.57 -29.47 -19.21
CA LYS A 349 -44.96 -29.61 -19.65
C LYS A 349 -45.08 -30.81 -20.60
N THR A 350 -45.96 -31.74 -20.24
CA THR A 350 -46.56 -32.73 -21.13
C THR A 350 -47.50 -32.05 -22.13
N GLY A 351 -47.40 -32.41 -23.40
CA GLY A 351 -48.32 -32.02 -24.47
C GLY A 351 -48.02 -32.84 -25.73
N ASP A 352 -48.93 -33.74 -26.06
CA ASP A 352 -48.79 -34.83 -27.01
C ASP A 352 -49.16 -34.40 -28.46
N LYS A 353 -48.42 -34.95 -29.43
CA LYS A 353 -48.71 -35.20 -30.87
C LYS A 353 -49.31 -34.13 -31.80
N ALA A 354 -48.59 -33.86 -32.89
CA ALA A 354 -49.06 -34.17 -34.26
C ALA A 354 -47.90 -34.20 -35.28
N SER A 355 -48.06 -35.06 -36.27
CA SER A 355 -47.10 -35.58 -37.24
C SER A 355 -47.01 -34.81 -38.56
N LYS A 356 -45.81 -34.78 -39.16
CA LYS A 356 -45.46 -34.88 -40.61
C LYS A 356 -46.45 -34.34 -41.66
N LYS A 357 -46.02 -33.38 -42.52
CA LYS A 357 -45.43 -33.60 -43.86
C LYS A 357 -45.40 -32.33 -44.74
N ASP A 358 -44.30 -32.21 -45.49
CA ASP A 358 -44.10 -31.78 -46.89
C ASP A 358 -44.57 -30.41 -47.46
N SER A 359 -43.62 -29.89 -48.26
CA SER A 359 -43.72 -29.20 -49.57
C SER A 359 -43.99 -27.68 -49.67
N GLU A 360 -42.95 -27.03 -50.20
CA GLU A 360 -42.93 -26.13 -51.38
C GLU A 360 -43.56 -24.73 -51.36
N SER A 361 -42.67 -23.76 -51.57
CA SER A 361 -42.73 -22.61 -52.50
C SER A 361 -44.09 -22.12 -53.01
N GLU A 362 -44.38 -20.82 -52.84
CA GLU A 362 -44.23 -19.80 -53.89
C GLU A 362 -44.68 -18.40 -53.43
N LYS A 363 -44.10 -17.42 -54.14
CA LYS A 363 -44.26 -15.96 -54.17
C LYS A 363 -45.65 -15.38 -53.86
N VAL A 364 -45.69 -14.21 -53.21
CA VAL A 364 -45.91 -12.87 -53.81
C VAL A 364 -45.14 -11.84 -52.99
#